data_AF-A0A1C3P7C2-F1
#
_entry.id   AF-A0A1C3P7C2-F1
#
_cell.length_a   1.000
_cell.length_b   1.000
_cell.length_c   1.000
_cell.angle_alpha   90.00
_cell.angle_beta   90.00
_cell.angle_gamma   90.00
#
_symmetry.space_group_name_H-M   'P 1'
#
loop_
_entity.id
_entity.type
_entity.pdbx_description
1 polymer ?
#
loop_
_entity_poly.entity_id
_entity_poly.type
_entity_poly.pdbx_seq_one_letter_code
_entity_poly.pdbx_strand_id
1 'polypeptide(L)'
;MSPRVPHPPHVAAEPSAGPIGELCRELTETTTGHALACLYAADRYHHLDAEARPNTSAGRVVISDRYIPSGLVMQRFDGIDPAFLQDI
;
A
#
# COMPACT_ATOMS: atom_id res chain seq x y z
N MET A 1 26.57 18.06 -16.84
CA MET A 1 25.47 17.45 -16.05
C MET A 1 24.18 18.08 -16.53
N SER A 2 23.32 17.35 -17.24
CA SER A 2 22.08 17.93 -17.77
C SER A 2 21.11 18.20 -16.61
N PRO A 3 20.44 19.37 -16.54
CA PRO A 3 19.53 19.68 -15.44
C PRO A 3 18.33 18.72 -15.50
N ARG A 4 18.07 18.02 -14.38
CA ARG A 4 16.86 17.20 -14.21
C ARG A 4 15.66 18.15 -14.19
N VAL A 5 14.82 18.08 -15.23
CA VAL A 5 13.52 18.76 -15.21
C VAL A 5 12.67 18.09 -14.13
N PRO A 6 12.15 18.83 -13.14
CA PRO A 6 11.32 18.22 -12.09
C PRO A 6 10.02 17.70 -12.71
N HIS A 7 9.79 16.39 -12.62
CA HIS A 7 8.49 15.80 -12.94
C HIS A 7 7.50 16.10 -11.81
N PRO A 8 6.22 16.37 -12.12
CA PRO A 8 5.20 16.44 -11.07
C PRO A 8 5.12 15.09 -10.34
N PRO A 9 4.93 15.10 -9.01
CA PRO A 9 4.82 13.88 -8.24
C PRO A 9 3.65 13.02 -8.74
N HIS A 10 3.82 11.71 -8.66
CA HIS A 10 2.74 10.75 -8.84
C HIS A 10 2.06 10.54 -7.49
N VAL A 11 0.75 10.80 -7.42
CA VAL A 11 -0.02 10.58 -6.19
C VAL A 11 -0.70 9.22 -6.29
N ALA A 12 -0.57 8.43 -5.24
CA ALA A 12 -1.20 7.13 -5.07
C ALA A 12 -1.83 7.03 -3.67
N ALA A 13 -2.49 5.90 -3.39
CA ALA A 13 -3.08 5.63 -2.07
C ALA A 13 -3.11 4.13 -1.77
N GLU A 14 -3.11 3.77 -0.49
CA GLU A 14 -3.36 2.40 0.00
C GLU A 14 -4.57 2.36 0.96
N PRO A 15 -5.59 1.49 0.76
CA PRO A 15 -5.69 0.49 -0.31
C PRO A 15 -5.65 1.11 -1.71
N SER A 16 -5.12 0.39 -2.69
CA SER A 16 -4.97 0.88 -4.06
C SER A 16 -6.30 0.97 -4.80
N ALA A 17 -6.35 1.64 -5.95
CA ALA A 17 -7.51 1.61 -6.85
C ALA A 17 -7.54 0.34 -7.74
N GLY A 18 -6.60 -0.59 -7.53
CA GLY A 18 -6.56 -1.87 -8.21
C GLY A 18 -7.56 -2.88 -7.65
N PRO A 19 -7.74 -4.03 -8.31
CA PRO A 19 -8.75 -5.02 -7.94
C PRO A 19 -8.59 -5.56 -6.51
N ILE A 20 -7.36 -5.73 -6.02
CA ILE A 20 -7.11 -6.18 -4.65
C ILE A 20 -7.44 -5.06 -3.64
N GLY A 21 -7.09 -3.82 -3.96
CA GLY A 21 -7.40 -2.67 -3.11
C GLY A 21 -8.90 -2.38 -3.01
N GLU A 22 -9.65 -2.56 -4.10
CA GLU A 22 -11.12 -2.50 -4.04
C GLU A 22 -11.70 -3.62 -3.16
N LEU A 23 -11.14 -4.83 -3.24
CA LEU A 23 -11.55 -5.92 -2.36
C LEU A 23 -11.22 -5.62 -0.88
N CYS A 24 -10.07 -4.97 -0.58
CA CYS A 24 -9.78 -4.49 0.76
C CYS A 24 -10.89 -3.55 1.26
N ARG A 25 -11.31 -2.56 0.44
CA ARG A 25 -12.36 -1.60 0.83
C ARG A 25 -13.69 -2.27 1.10
N GLU A 26 -14.07 -3.25 0.28
CA GLU A 26 -15.29 -4.02 0.48
C GLU A 26 -15.27 -4.82 1.80
N LEU A 27 -14.15 -5.45 2.12
CA LEU A 27 -14.06 -6.39 3.25
C LEU A 27 -13.70 -5.75 4.58
N THR A 28 -13.16 -4.52 4.59
CA THR A 28 -12.62 -3.87 5.80
C THR A 28 -13.64 -3.78 6.95
N GLU A 29 -14.92 -3.54 6.64
CA GLU A 29 -15.95 -3.39 7.68
C GLU A 29 -16.47 -4.72 8.24
N THR A 30 -16.17 -5.85 7.58
CA THR A 30 -16.76 -7.16 7.89
C THR A 30 -15.74 -8.25 8.19
N THR A 31 -14.47 -7.99 7.89
CA THR A 31 -13.36 -8.92 8.06
C THR A 31 -12.33 -8.28 8.98
N THR A 32 -11.66 -9.09 9.79
CA THR A 32 -10.59 -8.64 10.69
C THR A 32 -9.51 -9.70 10.78
N GLY A 33 -8.45 -9.40 11.52
CA GLY A 33 -7.38 -10.32 11.84
C GLY A 33 -6.49 -10.67 10.65
N HIS A 34 -5.89 -11.87 10.67
CA HIS A 34 -4.85 -12.28 9.72
C HIS A 34 -5.33 -12.23 8.27
N ALA A 35 -6.60 -12.56 8.00
CA ALA A 35 -7.15 -12.52 6.65
C ALA A 35 -7.14 -11.10 6.07
N LEU A 36 -7.65 -10.12 6.83
CA LEU A 36 -7.64 -8.73 6.39
C LEU A 36 -6.20 -8.19 6.32
N ALA A 37 -5.34 -8.52 7.28
CA ALA A 37 -3.94 -8.12 7.29
C ALA A 37 -3.18 -8.60 6.04
N CYS A 38 -3.31 -9.89 5.70
CA CYS A 38 -2.72 -10.46 4.50
C CYS A 38 -3.29 -9.84 3.22
N LEU A 39 -4.58 -9.51 3.19
CA LEU A 39 -5.19 -8.88 2.03
C LEU A 39 -4.62 -7.47 1.78
N TYR A 40 -4.45 -6.67 2.84
CA TYR A 40 -3.79 -5.37 2.76
C TYR A 40 -2.31 -5.49 2.33
N ALA A 41 -1.59 -6.51 2.79
CA ALA A 41 -0.24 -6.79 2.31
C ALA A 41 -0.23 -7.19 0.83
N ALA A 42 -1.16 -8.04 0.40
CA ALA A 42 -1.30 -8.44 -0.99
C ALA A 42 -1.60 -7.25 -1.92
N ASP A 43 -2.51 -6.36 -1.51
CA ASP A 43 -2.79 -5.12 -2.24
C ASP A 43 -1.54 -4.24 -2.36
N ARG A 44 -0.76 -4.10 -1.28
CA ARG A 44 0.51 -3.34 -1.31
C ARG A 44 1.51 -3.91 -2.31
N TYR A 45 1.73 -5.22 -2.33
CA TYR A 45 2.64 -5.82 -3.32
C TYR A 45 2.14 -5.60 -4.75
N HIS A 46 0.84 -5.76 -4.97
CA HIS A 46 0.25 -5.49 -6.28
C HIS A 46 0.38 -4.01 -6.67
N HIS A 47 0.13 -3.07 -5.76
CA HIS A 47 0.31 -1.63 -5.95
C HIS A 47 1.76 -1.26 -6.28
N LEU A 48 2.72 -1.87 -5.60
CA LEU A 48 4.14 -1.68 -5.89
C LEU A 48 4.48 -2.09 -7.32
N ASP A 49 4.01 -3.25 -7.76
CA ASP A 49 4.34 -3.79 -9.09
C ASP A 49 3.57 -3.08 -10.21
N ALA A 50 2.30 -2.77 -9.99
CA ALA A 50 1.43 -2.17 -11.00
C ALA A 50 1.62 -0.65 -11.17
N GLU A 51 2.04 0.06 -10.12
CA GLU A 51 2.02 1.53 -10.10
C GLU A 51 3.28 2.17 -9.52
N ALA A 52 3.69 1.81 -8.29
CA ALA A 52 4.75 2.55 -7.61
C ALA A 52 6.15 2.32 -8.23
N ARG A 53 6.54 1.07 -8.50
CA ARG A 53 7.83 0.72 -9.12
C ARG A 53 7.95 1.24 -10.55
N PRO A 54 6.93 1.14 -11.43
CA PRO A 54 6.97 1.77 -12.74
C PRO A 54 7.23 3.28 -12.67
N ASN A 55 6.51 4.01 -11.81
CA ASN A 55 6.65 5.46 -11.68
C ASN A 55 8.01 5.89 -11.12
N THR A 56 8.49 5.20 -10.08
CA THR A 56 9.82 5.47 -9.52
C THR A 56 10.94 5.14 -10.50
N SER A 57 10.82 4.05 -11.26
CA SER A 57 11.78 3.69 -12.32
C SER A 57 11.81 4.71 -13.46
N ALA A 58 10.68 5.37 -13.75
CA ALA A 58 10.58 6.48 -14.68
C ALA A 58 11.14 7.82 -14.10
N GLY A 59 11.70 7.81 -12.90
CA GLY A 59 12.30 9.00 -12.26
C GLY A 59 11.30 9.94 -11.61
N ARG A 60 10.04 9.52 -11.39
CA ARG A 60 9.03 10.30 -10.68
C ARG A 60 9.14 10.07 -9.18
N VAL A 61 8.81 11.10 -8.40
CA VAL A 61 8.52 10.96 -6.96
C VAL A 61 7.12 10.40 -6.81
N VAL A 62 6.95 9.33 -6.04
CA VAL A 62 5.63 8.77 -5.69
C VAL A 62 5.28 9.20 -4.26
N ILE A 63 4.10 9.78 -4.08
CA ILE A 63 3.53 10.16 -2.79
C ILE A 63 2.30 9.27 -2.59
N SER A 64 2.31 8.45 -1.54
CA SER A 64 1.16 7.59 -1.21
C SER A 64 0.41 8.15 -0.01
N ASP A 65 -0.90 8.33 -0.14
CA ASP A 65 -1.79 8.45 1.02
C ASP A 65 -1.92 7.07 1.67
N ARG A 66 -1.31 6.93 2.85
CA ARG A 66 -1.11 5.68 3.60
C ARG A 66 -0.12 4.71 2.93
N TYR A 67 0.47 3.89 3.79
CA TYR A 67 1.41 2.81 3.48
C TYR A 67 1.49 1.89 4.72
N ILE A 68 2.63 1.21 4.91
CA ILE A 68 2.93 0.35 6.08
C ILE A 68 2.49 0.95 7.44
N PRO A 69 2.76 2.23 7.78
CA PRO A 69 2.41 2.76 9.11
C PRO A 69 0.91 2.70 9.43
N SER A 70 0.04 2.90 8.44
CA SER A 70 -1.40 2.80 8.66
C SER A 70 -1.83 1.36 8.96
N GLY A 71 -1.22 0.39 8.26
CA GLY A 71 -1.49 -1.02 8.53
C GLY A 71 -1.01 -1.46 9.92
N LEU A 72 0.20 -1.05 10.31
CA LEU A 72 0.73 -1.33 11.65
C LEU A 72 -0.16 -0.80 12.77
N VAL A 73 -0.91 0.29 12.57
CA VAL A 73 -1.86 0.78 13.57
C VAL A 73 -3.17 0.00 13.50
N MET A 74 -3.77 -0.10 12.31
CA MET A 74 -5.11 -0.70 12.16
C MET A 74 -5.11 -2.20 12.47
N GLN A 75 -4.19 -2.97 11.89
CA GLN A 75 -4.13 -4.41 12.15
C GLN A 75 -3.68 -4.75 13.58
N ARG A 76 -3.04 -3.80 14.29
CA ARG A 76 -2.80 -3.98 15.73
C ARG A 76 -4.07 -3.85 16.56
N PHE A 77 -5.00 -2.99 16.17
CA PHE A 77 -6.33 -2.97 16.78
C PHE A 77 -7.13 -4.25 16.49
N ASP A 78 -6.84 -4.93 15.38
CA ASP A 78 -7.36 -6.28 15.07
C ASP A 78 -6.69 -7.41 15.89
N GLY A 79 -5.76 -7.08 16.80
CA GLY A 79 -5.10 -8.07 17.66
C GLY A 79 -3.94 -8.83 17.01
N ILE A 80 -3.44 -8.38 15.87
CA ILE A 80 -2.34 -9.05 15.15
C ILE A 80 -0.98 -8.75 15.77
N ASP A 81 -0.10 -9.74 15.86
CA ASP A 81 1.27 -9.58 16.37
C ASP A 81 2.07 -8.62 15.46
N PRO A 82 2.81 -7.61 15.99
CA PRO A 82 3.60 -6.73 15.12
C PRO A 82 4.70 -7.49 14.39
N ALA A 83 5.21 -8.59 14.93
CA ALA A 83 6.21 -9.41 14.26
C ALA A 83 5.61 -10.01 12.98
N PHE A 84 4.39 -10.54 13.05
CA PHE A 84 3.69 -11.01 11.86
C PHE A 84 3.51 -9.90 10.82
N LEU A 85 3.11 -8.69 11.24
CA LEU A 85 2.95 -7.55 10.32
C LEU A 85 4.26 -7.05 9.68
N GLN A 86 5.41 -7.41 10.25
CA GLN A 86 6.72 -7.12 9.64
C GLN A 86 7.12 -8.16 8.59
N ASP A 87 6.58 -9.38 8.71
CA ASP A 87 6.87 -10.49 7.82
C ASP A 87 5.96 -10.51 6.57
N ILE A 88 4.87 -9.74 6.58
CA ILE A 88 3.92 -9.63 5.46
C ILE A 88 3.99 -8.28 4.73
#